data_AF-A0A5N4D4E1-F1
#
_entry.id   AF-A0A5N4D4E1-F1
#
_cell.length_a   1.000
_cell.length_b   1.000
_cell.length_c   1.000
_cell.angle_alpha   90.00
_cell.angle_beta   90.00
_cell.angle_gamma   90.00
#
_symmetry.space_group_name_H-M   'P 1'
#
loop_
_entity.id
_entity.type
_entity.pdbx_description
1 polymer ?
#
loop_
_entity_poly.entity_id
_entity_poly.type
_entity_poly.pdbx_seq_one_letter_code
_entity_poly.pdbx_strand_id
1 'polypeptide(L)'
;MQAARCPTDELSLTNCAVVNEKDFQSGQHVVVRTSPNHRYTFTLRTHPSVVPGSIAFSLPQRKWAGLSIGQEIEVSLYTFDKAKQCIGTMTIEIDFLQKKSIDSNPYDTDKMAAEFIQQFNNQAFSVGQQLVFSFNEKLFGLLVKDIEAMDPSILKGEPATGKRQKIEVGLVVGNSQVAFEKAENSSLNLIGKAKTKENRQSIINPDWNFEKMGIGGLDKEFSDIFRRAFASRVFPPEIVEQMGEF
;
A
#
# COMPACT_ATOMS: atom_id res chain seq x y z
N MET A 1 -0.27 25.37 -6.36
CA MET A 1 1.02 24.88 -6.91
C MET A 1 0.84 24.56 -8.39
N GLN A 2 1.93 24.43 -9.14
CA GLN A 2 1.87 24.05 -10.55
C GLN A 2 2.28 22.59 -10.77
N ALA A 3 1.52 21.84 -11.56
CA ALA A 3 1.85 20.46 -11.91
C ALA A 3 3.03 20.40 -12.89
N ALA A 4 4.05 19.60 -12.58
CA ALA A 4 5.28 19.47 -13.35
C ALA A 4 5.54 18.01 -13.77
N ARG A 5 6.55 17.82 -14.62
CA ARG A 5 7.00 16.49 -15.05
C ARG A 5 7.98 15.90 -14.03
N CYS A 6 7.80 14.63 -13.67
CA CYS A 6 8.76 13.88 -12.85
C CYS A 6 10.18 13.98 -13.43
N PRO A 7 11.21 14.30 -12.61
CA PRO A 7 12.56 14.55 -13.11
C PRO A 7 13.28 13.32 -13.69
N THR A 8 13.10 12.15 -13.08
CA THR A 8 13.80 10.92 -13.45
C THR A 8 12.85 9.72 -13.49
N ASP A 9 13.25 8.67 -14.21
CA ASP A 9 12.52 7.41 -14.26
C ASP A 9 12.56 6.67 -12.92
N GLU A 10 13.67 6.77 -12.18
CA GLU A 10 13.81 6.20 -10.83
C GLU A 10 12.75 6.77 -9.89
N LEU A 11 12.54 8.09 -9.90
CA LEU A 11 11.49 8.73 -9.12
C LEU A 11 10.09 8.30 -9.57
N SER A 12 9.89 8.01 -10.86
CA SER A 12 8.62 7.49 -11.38
C SER A 12 8.27 6.12 -10.79
N LEU A 13 9.26 5.30 -10.42
CA LEU A 13 9.04 3.99 -9.78
C LEU A 13 8.70 4.11 -8.29
N THR A 14 8.90 5.28 -7.68
CA THR A 14 8.62 5.47 -6.25
C THR A 14 7.14 5.67 -5.96
N ASN A 15 6.31 5.97 -6.96
CA ASN A 15 4.91 6.38 -6.84
C ASN A 15 4.67 7.61 -5.91
N CYS A 16 5.72 8.33 -5.52
CA CYS A 16 5.59 9.58 -4.79
C CYS A 16 5.35 10.76 -5.75
N ALA A 17 4.62 11.78 -5.30
CA ALA A 17 4.65 13.09 -5.94
C ALA A 17 5.92 13.81 -5.50
N VAL A 18 6.67 14.35 -6.46
CA VAL A 18 8.02 14.86 -6.21
C VAL A 18 7.98 16.38 -6.03
N VAL A 19 8.57 16.88 -4.96
CA VAL A 19 8.52 18.30 -4.55
C VAL A 19 9.91 18.84 -4.27
N ASN A 20 10.04 20.16 -4.18
CA ASN A 20 11.27 20.76 -3.67
C ASN A 20 11.28 20.72 -2.13
N GLU A 21 12.45 20.53 -1.54
CA GLU A 21 12.65 20.53 -0.08
C GLU A 21 12.32 21.87 0.61
N LYS A 22 12.26 22.97 -0.16
CA LYS A 22 11.84 24.29 0.34
C LYS A 22 10.34 24.38 0.62
N ASP A 23 9.52 23.54 -0.02
CA ASP A 23 8.06 23.58 0.12
C ASP A 23 7.55 22.53 1.12
N PHE A 24 8.11 21.32 1.08
CA PHE A 24 7.66 20.16 1.86
C PHE A 24 8.80 19.19 2.18
N GLN A 25 8.53 18.23 3.06
CA GLN A 25 9.46 17.17 3.46
C GLN A 25 9.06 15.81 2.86
N SER A 26 10.05 14.96 2.60
CA SER A 26 9.82 13.57 2.18
C SER A 26 9.04 12.79 3.24
N GLY A 27 8.12 11.93 2.80
CA GLY A 27 7.28 11.12 3.67
C GLY A 27 5.99 11.81 4.14
N GLN A 28 5.85 13.12 3.98
CA GLN A 28 4.57 13.80 4.18
C GLN A 28 3.55 13.34 3.12
N HIS A 29 2.26 13.53 3.42
CA HIS A 29 1.19 13.25 2.47
C HIS A 29 0.41 14.52 2.16
N VAL A 30 -0.12 14.58 0.94
CA VAL A 30 -0.93 15.70 0.47
C VAL A 30 -2.17 15.19 -0.25
N VAL A 31 -3.21 16.00 -0.21
CA VAL A 31 -4.33 15.91 -1.15
C VAL A 31 -4.13 16.96 -2.23
N VAL A 32 -4.18 16.52 -3.48
CA VAL A 32 -4.19 17.35 -4.68
C VAL A 32 -5.63 17.43 -5.17
N ARG A 33 -6.18 18.65 -5.29
CA ARG A 33 -7.48 18.85 -5.93
C ARG A 33 -7.32 19.42 -7.32
N THR A 34 -7.99 18.79 -8.28
CA THR A 34 -8.08 19.27 -9.67
C THR A 34 -9.42 19.92 -9.97
N SER A 35 -10.46 19.63 -9.17
CA SER A 35 -11.78 20.27 -9.20
C SER A 35 -12.52 20.00 -7.87
N PRO A 36 -13.68 20.61 -7.58
CA PRO A 36 -14.39 20.42 -6.30
C PRO A 36 -14.66 18.97 -5.91
N ASN A 37 -14.91 18.10 -6.91
CA ASN A 37 -15.26 16.69 -6.72
C ASN A 37 -14.10 15.72 -6.96
N HIS A 38 -12.93 16.20 -7.40
CA HIS A 38 -11.79 15.34 -7.72
C HIS A 38 -10.61 15.64 -6.81
N ARG A 39 -10.30 14.70 -5.93
CA ARG A 39 -9.24 14.78 -4.92
C ARG A 39 -8.39 13.51 -4.99
N TYR A 40 -7.08 13.67 -4.98
CA TYR A 40 -6.12 12.58 -5.11
C TYR A 40 -5.07 12.68 -4.02
N THR A 41 -4.85 11.61 -3.27
CA THR A 41 -3.85 11.60 -2.18
C THR A 41 -2.53 11.06 -2.69
N PHE A 42 -1.43 11.76 -2.37
CA PHE A 42 -0.08 11.35 -2.72
C PHE A 42 0.84 11.40 -1.52
N THR A 43 1.84 10.51 -1.48
CA THR A 43 3.02 10.66 -0.62
C THR A 43 4.06 11.51 -1.32
N LEU A 44 4.75 12.36 -0.56
CA LEU A 44 5.77 13.26 -1.06
C LEU A 44 7.17 12.65 -0.99
N ARG A 45 7.97 12.95 -2.01
CA ARG A 45 9.43 12.75 -2.01
C ARG A 45 10.10 14.02 -2.51
N THR A 46 11.15 14.46 -1.83
CA THR A 46 11.88 15.67 -2.20
C THR A 46 12.92 15.38 -3.28
N HIS A 47 13.12 16.33 -4.19
CA HIS A 47 14.21 16.28 -5.15
C HIS A 47 14.66 17.71 -5.54
N PRO A 48 15.98 18.01 -5.54
CA PRO A 48 16.48 19.38 -5.71
C PRO A 48 16.19 19.98 -7.10
N SER A 49 15.97 19.15 -8.12
CA SER A 49 15.65 19.64 -9.47
C SER A 49 14.20 20.08 -9.67
N VAL A 50 13.31 19.84 -8.70
CA VAL A 50 11.93 20.34 -8.77
C VAL A 50 11.93 21.83 -8.45
N VAL A 51 11.23 22.63 -9.24
CA VAL A 51 11.15 24.08 -9.02
C VAL A 51 10.26 24.36 -7.79
N PRO A 52 10.68 25.21 -6.83
CA PRO A 52 9.83 25.60 -5.71
C PRO A 52 8.47 26.15 -6.15
N GLY A 53 7.40 25.80 -5.45
CA GLY A 53 6.01 26.12 -5.82
C GLY A 53 5.40 25.19 -6.87
N SER A 54 6.17 24.21 -7.37
CA SER A 54 5.69 23.16 -8.28
C SER A 54 5.75 21.78 -7.64
N ILE A 55 4.95 20.85 -8.17
CA ILE A 55 4.92 19.46 -7.75
C ILE A 55 4.93 18.58 -9.00
N ALA A 56 5.90 17.69 -9.06
CA ALA A 56 6.21 16.88 -10.23
C ALA A 56 5.58 15.49 -10.11
N PHE A 57 4.88 15.09 -11.16
CA PHE A 57 4.18 13.80 -11.23
C PHE A 57 4.72 12.95 -12.36
N SER A 58 4.73 11.64 -12.17
CA SER A 58 5.03 10.66 -13.22
C SER A 58 3.88 10.55 -14.23
N LEU A 59 4.13 9.90 -15.37
CA LEU A 59 3.10 9.71 -16.38
C LEU A 59 1.88 8.90 -15.86
N PRO A 60 2.05 7.76 -15.14
CA PRO A 60 0.93 7.03 -14.55
C PRO A 60 0.09 7.90 -13.60
N GLN A 61 0.76 8.65 -12.70
CA GLN A 61 0.08 9.54 -11.75
C GLN A 61 -0.73 10.62 -12.46
N ARG A 62 -0.17 11.27 -13.51
CA ARG A 62 -0.89 12.29 -14.28
C ARG A 62 -2.10 11.71 -15.01
N LYS A 63 -1.97 10.51 -15.57
CA LYS A 63 -3.10 9.83 -16.24
C LYS A 63 -4.22 9.52 -15.26
N TRP A 64 -3.89 8.99 -14.09
CA TRP A 64 -4.86 8.68 -13.05
C TRP A 64 -5.55 9.93 -12.50
N ALA A 65 -4.79 10.98 -12.20
CA ALA A 65 -5.32 12.21 -11.60
C ALA A 65 -5.85 13.24 -12.62
N GLY A 66 -5.77 12.95 -13.93
CA GLY A 66 -6.19 13.87 -14.99
C GLY A 66 -5.40 15.18 -15.02
N LEU A 67 -4.09 15.12 -14.77
CA LEU A 67 -3.22 16.29 -14.65
C LEU A 67 -2.48 16.62 -15.95
N SER A 68 -2.46 17.90 -16.31
CA SER A 68 -1.63 18.44 -17.40
C SER A 68 -0.38 19.15 -16.85
N ILE A 69 0.73 19.08 -17.58
CA ILE A 69 1.94 19.85 -17.21
C ILE A 69 1.61 21.34 -17.33
N GLY A 70 1.98 22.11 -16.32
CA GLY A 70 1.71 23.54 -16.22
C GLY A 70 0.36 23.91 -15.61
N GLN A 71 -0.50 22.93 -15.33
CA GLN A 71 -1.81 23.15 -14.71
C GLN A 71 -1.67 23.65 -13.26
N GLU A 72 -2.48 24.64 -12.88
CA GLU A 72 -2.61 25.04 -11.48
C GLU A 72 -3.48 24.04 -10.70
N ILE A 73 -3.01 23.69 -9.51
CA ILE A 73 -3.66 22.74 -8.62
C ILE A 73 -3.61 23.23 -7.16
N GLU A 74 -4.66 22.91 -6.42
CA GLU A 74 -4.72 23.11 -4.97
C GLU A 74 -4.04 21.91 -4.29
N VAL A 75 -3.11 22.20 -3.38
CA VAL A 75 -2.38 21.18 -2.64
C VAL A 75 -2.49 21.52 -1.16
N SER A 76 -2.96 20.56 -0.36
CA SER A 76 -3.07 20.69 1.09
C SER A 76 -2.46 19.47 1.77
N LEU A 77 -1.78 19.68 2.90
CA LEU A 77 -1.29 18.59 3.73
C LEU A 77 -2.43 17.66 4.14
N TYR A 78 -2.13 16.37 4.19
CA TYR A 78 -3.06 15.32 4.55
C TYR A 78 -2.46 14.43 5.63
N THR A 79 -3.23 14.18 6.69
CA THR A 79 -2.82 13.32 7.80
C THR A 79 -3.76 12.14 7.86
N PHE A 80 -3.21 10.93 7.80
CA PHE A 80 -3.99 9.70 7.92
C PHE A 80 -4.44 9.46 9.37
N ASP A 81 -5.69 9.04 9.55
CA ASP A 81 -6.16 8.39 10.78
C ASP A 81 -5.59 6.97 10.79
N LYS A 82 -4.41 6.79 11.40
CA LYS A 82 -3.70 5.50 11.45
C LYS A 82 -4.54 4.38 12.09
N ALA A 83 -5.54 4.70 12.91
CA ALA A 83 -6.40 3.68 13.52
C ALA A 83 -7.41 3.07 12.52
N LYS A 84 -7.70 3.77 11.41
CA LYS A 84 -8.75 3.36 10.44
C LYS A 84 -8.26 3.26 9.01
N GLN A 85 -7.14 3.88 8.69
CA GLN A 85 -6.66 4.04 7.32
C GLN A 85 -5.33 3.33 7.08
N CYS A 86 -4.78 2.60 8.06
CA CYS A 86 -3.69 1.68 7.77
C CYS A 86 -4.23 0.49 6.97
N ILE A 87 -3.57 0.21 5.85
CA ILE A 87 -3.96 -0.88 4.95
C ILE A 87 -3.68 -2.21 5.63
N GLY A 88 -4.70 -3.04 5.78
CA GLY A 88 -4.58 -4.43 6.19
C GLY A 88 -4.39 -5.35 4.99
N THR A 89 -5.23 -5.21 3.98
CA THR A 89 -5.11 -5.96 2.72
C THR A 89 -5.39 -5.05 1.53
N MET A 90 -4.58 -5.15 0.49
CA MET A 90 -4.75 -4.43 -0.77
C MET A 90 -4.73 -5.41 -1.93
N THR A 91 -5.75 -5.35 -2.78
CA THR A 91 -5.83 -6.14 -4.01
C THR A 91 -5.37 -5.29 -5.19
N ILE A 92 -4.44 -5.83 -5.97
CA ILE A 92 -3.80 -5.13 -7.09
C ILE A 92 -3.94 -5.96 -8.36
N GLU A 93 -4.53 -5.36 -9.37
CA GLU A 93 -4.48 -5.86 -10.74
C GLU A 93 -3.12 -5.52 -11.35
N ILE A 94 -2.47 -6.50 -11.97
CA ILE A 94 -1.11 -6.40 -12.52
C ILE A 94 -1.03 -6.89 -13.96
N ASP A 95 -0.26 -6.20 -14.79
CA ASP A 95 0.12 -6.66 -16.12
C ASP A 95 1.51 -6.11 -16.53
N PHE A 96 2.10 -6.65 -17.58
CA PHE A 96 3.32 -6.08 -18.16
C PHE A 96 3.06 -4.64 -18.64
N LEU A 97 3.89 -3.69 -18.21
CA LEU A 97 3.76 -2.30 -18.65
C LEU A 97 4.01 -2.14 -20.15
N GLN A 98 4.98 -2.90 -20.67
CA GLN A 98 5.43 -2.82 -22.06
C GLN A 98 5.10 -4.11 -22.80
N LYS A 99 4.35 -4.02 -23.90
CA LYS A 99 3.99 -5.18 -24.73
C LYS A 99 5.19 -5.95 -25.28
N LYS A 100 6.32 -5.26 -25.50
CA LYS A 100 7.56 -5.86 -26.02
C LYS A 100 8.31 -6.71 -24.98
N SER A 101 8.03 -6.54 -23.69
CA SER A 101 8.70 -7.26 -22.61
C SER A 101 7.88 -8.43 -22.07
N ILE A 102 6.74 -8.74 -22.69
CA ILE A 102 5.88 -9.86 -22.32
C ILE A 102 6.67 -11.16 -22.49
N ASP A 103 6.60 -12.01 -21.47
CA ASP A 103 7.12 -13.37 -21.50
C ASP A 103 6.16 -14.31 -20.76
N SER A 104 6.53 -15.60 -20.69
CA SER A 104 5.77 -16.65 -20.01
C SER A 104 6.45 -17.12 -18.72
N ASN A 105 7.43 -16.37 -18.20
CA ASN A 105 8.15 -16.76 -17.00
C ASN A 105 7.21 -16.75 -15.79
N PRO A 106 7.40 -17.66 -14.82
CA PRO A 106 6.63 -17.62 -13.58
C PRO A 106 7.12 -16.47 -12.69
N TYR A 107 6.18 -15.67 -12.20
CA TYR A 107 6.44 -14.59 -11.25
C TYR A 107 5.88 -14.95 -9.87
N ASP A 108 6.78 -15.01 -8.88
CA ASP A 108 6.46 -15.40 -7.50
C ASP A 108 5.82 -14.23 -6.75
N THR A 109 4.50 -14.30 -6.58
CA THR A 109 3.71 -13.24 -5.93
C THR A 109 4.11 -13.03 -4.47
N ASP A 110 4.61 -14.06 -3.78
CA ASP A 110 5.00 -13.92 -2.38
C ASP A 110 6.26 -13.03 -2.27
N LYS A 111 7.19 -13.17 -3.22
CA LYS A 111 8.36 -12.27 -3.34
C LYS A 111 7.98 -10.88 -3.81
N MET A 112 7.10 -10.79 -4.81
CA MET A 112 6.61 -9.50 -5.31
C MET A 112 5.89 -8.70 -4.21
N ALA A 113 5.07 -9.35 -3.39
CA ALA A 113 4.38 -8.70 -2.28
C ALA A 113 5.37 -8.18 -1.24
N ALA A 114 6.39 -8.98 -0.90
CA ALA A 114 7.43 -8.56 0.04
C ALA A 114 8.22 -7.34 -0.48
N GLU A 115 8.64 -7.37 -1.74
CA GLU A 115 9.35 -6.25 -2.38
C GLU A 115 8.47 -5.01 -2.53
N PHE A 116 7.18 -5.19 -2.86
CA PHE A 116 6.20 -4.11 -2.89
C PHE A 116 6.09 -3.41 -1.54
N ILE A 117 5.94 -4.17 -0.45
CA ILE A 117 5.87 -3.59 0.90
C ILE A 117 7.20 -2.90 1.25
N GLN A 118 8.35 -3.50 0.93
CA GLN A 118 9.65 -2.88 1.16
C GLN A 118 9.81 -1.53 0.44
N GLN A 119 9.35 -1.45 -0.81
CA GLN A 119 9.48 -0.25 -1.65
C GLN A 119 8.45 0.84 -1.29
N PHE A 120 7.22 0.44 -0.98
CA PHE A 120 6.09 1.36 -0.82
C PHE A 120 5.60 1.50 0.62
N ASN A 121 6.37 1.05 1.61
CA ASN A 121 6.06 1.28 3.02
C ASN A 121 5.88 2.77 3.32
N ASN A 122 4.91 3.10 4.18
CA ASN A 122 4.48 4.46 4.50
C ASN A 122 4.06 5.30 3.28
N GLN A 123 3.51 4.67 2.25
CA GLN A 123 2.93 5.39 1.11
C GLN A 123 1.42 5.31 1.04
N ALA A 124 0.82 6.40 0.55
CA ALA A 124 -0.61 6.52 0.30
C ALA A 124 -1.00 5.76 -0.97
N PHE A 125 -2.04 4.94 -0.86
CA PHE A 125 -2.68 4.29 -2.00
C PHE A 125 -4.18 4.53 -1.98
N SER A 126 -4.77 4.71 -3.17
CA SER A 126 -6.21 4.86 -3.36
C SER A 126 -6.76 3.79 -4.31
N VAL A 127 -8.00 3.40 -4.12
CA VAL A 127 -8.72 2.54 -5.07
C VAL A 127 -8.75 3.22 -6.44
N GLY A 128 -8.50 2.44 -7.49
CA GLY A 128 -8.39 2.92 -8.87
C GLY A 128 -7.04 3.58 -9.21
N GLN A 129 -6.11 3.71 -8.26
CA GLN A 129 -4.79 4.29 -8.53
C GLN A 129 -3.96 3.41 -9.45
N GLN A 130 -3.36 4.03 -10.46
CA GLN A 130 -2.42 3.40 -11.38
C GLN A 130 -0.98 3.78 -11.06
N LEU A 131 -0.10 2.79 -11.04
CA LEU A 131 1.34 2.99 -10.81
C LEU A 131 2.19 1.99 -11.60
N VAL A 132 3.51 2.15 -11.51
CA VAL A 132 4.47 1.22 -12.10
C VAL A 132 5.26 0.55 -10.99
N PHE A 133 5.46 -0.75 -11.12
CA PHE A 133 6.28 -1.55 -10.22
C PHE A 133 7.39 -2.24 -11.01
N SER A 134 8.60 -2.21 -10.49
CA SER A 134 9.76 -2.88 -11.07
C SER A 134 10.04 -4.14 -10.27
N PHE A 135 10.10 -5.29 -10.93
CA PHE A 135 10.43 -6.56 -10.28
C PHE A 135 11.30 -7.39 -11.24
N ASN A 136 12.48 -7.81 -10.79
CA ASN A 136 13.47 -8.52 -11.62
C ASN A 136 13.71 -7.85 -12.99
N GLU A 137 14.00 -6.53 -12.98
CA GLU A 137 14.26 -5.72 -14.18
C GLU A 137 13.09 -5.64 -15.19
N LYS A 138 11.90 -6.10 -14.80
CA LYS A 138 10.67 -5.97 -15.60
C LYS A 138 9.76 -4.92 -14.99
N LEU A 139 9.14 -4.13 -15.87
CA LEU A 139 8.17 -3.11 -15.47
C LEU A 139 6.75 -3.63 -15.62
N PHE A 140 5.98 -3.49 -14.56
CA PHE A 140 4.58 -3.87 -14.46
C PHE A 140 3.72 -2.63 -14.28
N GLY A 141 2.60 -2.58 -14.99
CA GLY A 141 1.52 -1.66 -14.69
C GLY A 141 0.66 -2.26 -13.58
N LEU A 142 0.43 -1.48 -12.53
CA LEU A 142 -0.42 -1.86 -11.41
C LEU A 142 -1.67 -0.97 -11.37
N LEU A 143 -2.79 -1.56 -10.99
CA LEU A 143 -4.05 -0.89 -10.69
C LEU A 143 -4.56 -1.37 -9.33
N VAL A 144 -4.72 -0.47 -8.37
CA VAL A 144 -5.30 -0.81 -7.07
C VAL A 144 -6.81 -1.04 -7.24
N LYS A 145 -7.29 -2.24 -6.87
CA LYS A 145 -8.69 -2.65 -7.08
C LYS A 145 -9.55 -2.50 -5.84
N ASP A 146 -8.97 -2.83 -4.68
CA ASP A 146 -9.67 -2.84 -3.41
C ASP A 146 -8.67 -2.64 -2.27
N ILE A 147 -9.11 -1.92 -1.22
CA ILE A 147 -8.32 -1.69 -0.01
C ILE A 147 -9.21 -1.99 1.19
N GLU A 148 -8.72 -2.86 2.06
CA GLU A 148 -9.29 -3.18 3.35
C GLU A 148 -8.38 -2.63 4.46
N ALA A 149 -8.94 -1.87 5.38
CA ALA A 149 -8.26 -1.40 6.57
C ALA A 149 -7.88 -2.57 7.49
N MET A 150 -6.85 -2.39 8.31
CA MET A 150 -6.58 -3.30 9.43
C MET A 150 -7.76 -3.34 10.39
N ASP A 151 -8.06 -4.52 10.94
CA ASP A 151 -9.06 -4.67 11.99
C ASP A 151 -8.57 -3.97 13.27
N PRO A 152 -9.27 -2.93 13.77
CA PRO A 152 -8.87 -2.23 14.99
C PRO A 152 -8.84 -3.13 16.22
N SER A 153 -9.56 -4.27 16.22
CA SER A 153 -9.53 -5.21 17.34
C SER A 153 -8.15 -5.87 17.50
N ILE A 154 -7.40 -6.02 16.42
CA ILE A 154 -5.99 -6.48 16.44
C ILE A 154 -5.13 -5.48 17.25
N LEU A 155 -5.40 -4.18 17.09
CA LEU A 155 -4.70 -3.13 17.83
C LEU A 155 -5.11 -3.09 19.32
N LYS A 156 -6.32 -3.56 19.64
CA LYS A 156 -6.87 -3.60 21.00
C LYS A 156 -6.68 -4.95 21.70
N GLY A 157 -6.09 -5.94 21.02
CA GLY A 157 -5.93 -7.29 21.56
C GLY A 157 -7.23 -8.08 21.74
N GLU A 158 -8.32 -7.59 21.17
CA GLU A 158 -9.65 -8.22 21.13
C GLU A 158 -9.72 -9.26 20.00
N PRO A 159 -10.59 -10.28 20.10
CA PRO A 159 -10.77 -11.25 19.02
C PRO A 159 -11.11 -10.52 17.71
N ALA A 160 -10.46 -10.93 16.61
CA ALA A 160 -10.71 -10.40 15.28
C ALA A 160 -12.21 -10.51 14.99
N THR A 161 -12.87 -9.40 14.69
CA THR A 161 -14.32 -9.41 14.42
C THR A 161 -14.62 -10.03 13.04
N GLY A 162 -13.57 -10.28 12.25
CA GLY A 162 -13.63 -10.77 10.88
C GLY A 162 -14.14 -9.72 9.89
N LYS A 163 -14.63 -8.57 10.37
CA LYS A 163 -15.16 -7.49 9.53
C LYS A 163 -14.05 -6.52 9.16
N ARG A 164 -13.43 -6.77 8.02
CA ARG A 164 -12.47 -5.83 7.42
C ARG A 164 -13.23 -4.67 6.78
N GLN A 165 -12.89 -3.45 7.16
CA GLN A 165 -13.54 -2.26 6.64
C GLN A 165 -12.93 -1.90 5.28
N LYS A 166 -13.76 -1.79 4.23
CA LYS A 166 -13.33 -1.24 2.94
C LYS A 166 -13.10 0.27 3.05
N ILE A 167 -12.01 0.75 2.47
CA ILE A 167 -11.63 2.15 2.44
C ILE A 167 -11.20 2.57 1.03
N GLU A 168 -11.48 3.82 0.66
CA GLU A 168 -11.10 4.38 -0.65
C GLU A 168 -9.62 4.76 -0.72
N VAL A 169 -9.04 5.16 0.41
CA VAL A 169 -7.65 5.60 0.54
C VAL A 169 -7.05 5.09 1.84
N GLY A 170 -5.83 4.57 1.77
CA GLY A 170 -5.11 4.04 2.92
C GLY A 170 -3.59 4.25 2.85
N LEU A 171 -2.94 4.02 3.97
CA LEU A 171 -1.50 4.07 4.16
C LEU A 171 -0.94 2.65 4.24
N VAL A 172 -0.02 2.29 3.34
CA VAL A 172 0.73 1.03 3.43
C VAL A 172 1.63 1.09 4.66
N VAL A 173 1.63 0.02 5.43
CA VAL A 173 2.47 -0.18 6.61
C VAL A 173 3.15 -1.55 6.51
N GLY A 174 4.16 -1.82 7.36
CA GLY A 174 5.00 -3.02 7.23
C GLY A 174 4.26 -4.36 7.30
N ASN A 175 3.07 -4.42 7.89
CA ASN A 175 2.23 -5.61 7.98
C ASN A 175 1.05 -5.62 7.00
N SER A 176 0.96 -4.65 6.09
CA SER A 176 -0.02 -4.66 5.00
C SER A 176 0.19 -5.89 4.13
N GLN A 177 -0.90 -6.55 3.76
CA GLN A 177 -0.89 -7.71 2.87
C GLN A 177 -1.28 -7.28 1.45
N VAL A 178 -0.56 -7.78 0.45
CA VAL A 178 -0.85 -7.51 -0.96
C VAL A 178 -1.28 -8.80 -1.64
N ALA A 179 -2.37 -8.73 -2.39
CA ALA A 179 -2.84 -9.81 -3.25
C ALA A 179 -2.85 -9.33 -4.71
N PHE A 180 -2.22 -10.11 -5.60
CA PHE A 180 -2.17 -9.80 -7.01
C PHE A 180 -3.21 -10.59 -7.82
N GLU A 181 -3.79 -9.95 -8.81
CA GLU A 181 -4.57 -10.59 -9.87
C GLU A 181 -4.10 -10.08 -11.22
N LYS A 182 -4.03 -10.94 -12.24
CA LYS A 182 -3.61 -10.49 -13.56
C LYS A 182 -4.77 -9.74 -14.25
N ALA A 183 -4.46 -8.76 -15.08
CA ALA A 183 -5.46 -8.07 -15.89
C ALA A 183 -6.24 -9.06 -16.80
N GLU A 184 -7.48 -8.71 -17.13
CA GLU A 184 -8.29 -9.48 -18.08
C GLU A 184 -7.55 -9.58 -19.42
N ASN A 185 -7.31 -10.82 -19.89
CA ASN A 185 -6.52 -11.16 -21.08
C ASN A 185 -4.99 -11.07 -20.94
N SER A 186 -4.44 -10.84 -19.74
CA SER A 186 -3.00 -10.90 -19.53
C SER A 186 -2.48 -12.34 -19.64
N SER A 187 -1.32 -12.49 -20.29
CA SER A 187 -0.54 -13.74 -20.36
C SER A 187 0.38 -13.93 -19.15
N LEU A 188 0.34 -13.03 -18.17
CA LEU A 188 1.20 -13.07 -16.99
C LEU A 188 0.97 -14.36 -16.17
N ASN A 189 2.06 -15.06 -15.87
CA ASN A 189 2.03 -16.31 -15.12
C ASN A 189 2.37 -16.07 -13.63
N LEU A 190 1.34 -15.86 -12.81
CA LEU A 190 1.48 -15.62 -11.37
C LEU A 190 1.45 -16.93 -10.56
N ILE A 191 2.56 -17.23 -9.87
CA ILE A 191 2.70 -18.35 -8.94
C ILE A 191 2.78 -17.83 -7.49
N GLY A 192 2.66 -18.71 -6.49
CA GLY A 192 2.70 -18.31 -5.07
C GLY A 192 1.31 -18.16 -4.45
N LYS A 193 1.27 -17.65 -3.21
CA LYS A 193 0.05 -17.57 -2.39
C LYS A 193 -0.56 -16.18 -2.32
N ALA A 194 0.22 -15.11 -2.51
CA ALA A 194 -0.18 -13.71 -2.54
C ALA A 194 -0.92 -13.30 -3.85
N LYS A 195 -1.91 -14.11 -4.25
CA LYS A 195 -2.81 -13.82 -5.35
C LYS A 195 -4.26 -13.93 -4.93
N THR A 196 -5.12 -13.13 -5.54
CA THR A 196 -6.57 -13.27 -5.38
C THR A 196 -6.94 -14.66 -5.88
N LYS A 197 -7.43 -15.51 -4.99
CA LYS A 197 -7.90 -16.84 -5.39
C LYS A 197 -9.32 -16.70 -5.94
N GLU A 198 -9.57 -17.29 -7.10
CA GLU A 198 -10.86 -17.96 -7.31
C GLU A 198 -11.02 -18.94 -6.13
N ASN A 199 -11.90 -18.62 -5.18
CA ASN A 199 -12.21 -19.40 -3.98
C ASN A 199 -11.02 -19.76 -3.04
N ARG A 200 -10.57 -18.83 -2.18
CA ARG A 200 -10.00 -19.20 -0.87
C ARG A 200 -11.12 -19.14 0.16
N GLN A 201 -11.66 -20.30 0.53
CA GLN A 201 -12.03 -20.51 1.92
C GLN A 201 -10.76 -20.31 2.74
N SER A 202 -10.78 -19.35 3.66
CA SER A 202 -9.67 -18.97 4.52
C SER A 202 -9.08 -20.22 5.19
N ILE A 203 -7.81 -20.53 4.90
CA ILE A 203 -7.08 -21.63 5.57
C ILE A 203 -6.82 -21.28 7.05
N ILE A 204 -6.95 -19.99 7.40
CA ILE A 204 -7.06 -19.51 8.77
C ILE A 204 -8.53 -19.14 8.96
N ASN A 205 -9.31 -20.09 9.45
CA ASN A 205 -10.65 -19.79 9.93
C ASN A 205 -10.50 -18.89 11.17
N PRO A 206 -11.08 -17.68 11.23
CA PRO A 206 -11.12 -16.91 12.48
C PRO A 206 -11.82 -17.66 13.62
N ASP A 207 -12.54 -18.74 13.34
CA ASP A 207 -13.04 -19.71 14.34
C ASP A 207 -11.99 -20.75 14.77
N TRP A 208 -10.69 -20.45 14.69
CA TRP A 208 -9.63 -21.36 15.11
C TRP A 208 -9.67 -21.53 16.63
N ASN A 209 -10.28 -22.63 17.08
CA ASN A 209 -10.37 -23.01 18.49
C ASN A 209 -9.36 -24.13 18.79
N PHE A 210 -8.42 -23.90 19.71
CA PHE A 210 -7.41 -24.87 20.14
C PHE A 210 -8.03 -26.08 20.87
N GLU A 211 -9.22 -25.94 21.45
CA GLU A 211 -10.02 -27.07 21.99
C GLU A 211 -10.36 -28.08 20.89
N LYS A 212 -10.63 -27.62 19.66
CA LYS A 212 -10.93 -28.51 18.52
C LYS A 212 -9.69 -29.23 17.96
N MET A 213 -8.49 -28.79 18.35
CA MET A 213 -7.21 -29.44 17.99
C MET A 213 -6.68 -30.37 19.09
N GLY A 214 -7.40 -30.52 20.21
CA GLY A 214 -7.07 -31.48 21.28
C GLY A 214 -5.99 -31.01 22.26
N ILE A 215 -5.57 -29.74 22.20
CA ILE A 215 -4.66 -29.13 23.19
C ILE A 215 -5.53 -28.33 24.15
N GLY A 216 -5.95 -28.96 25.25
CA GLY A 216 -6.65 -28.27 26.33
C GLY A 216 -5.67 -27.74 27.37
N GLY A 217 -5.82 -26.46 27.77
CA GLY A 217 -5.48 -26.03 29.13
C GLY A 217 -4.44 -24.91 29.34
N LEU A 218 -3.91 -24.23 28.31
CA LEU A 218 -2.85 -23.20 28.50
C LEU A 218 -2.94 -21.98 27.56
N ASP A 219 -4.13 -21.64 27.07
CA ASP A 219 -4.33 -20.64 25.99
C ASP A 219 -3.85 -19.22 26.34
N LYS A 220 -3.99 -18.81 27.61
CA LYS A 220 -3.72 -17.44 28.04
C LYS A 220 -2.22 -17.12 28.10
N GLU A 221 -1.43 -17.99 28.73
CA GLU A 221 0.01 -17.77 28.89
C GLU A 221 0.77 -17.87 27.57
N PHE A 222 0.34 -18.76 26.66
CA PHE A 222 0.98 -18.91 25.36
C PHE A 222 0.67 -17.73 24.42
N SER A 223 -0.55 -17.20 24.47
CA SER A 223 -0.92 -15.98 23.75
C SER A 223 -0.11 -14.76 24.22
N ASP A 224 0.11 -14.63 25.53
CA ASP A 224 0.90 -13.52 26.09
C ASP A 224 2.39 -13.60 25.72
N ILE A 225 2.97 -14.81 25.72
CA ILE A 225 4.35 -15.05 25.26
C ILE A 225 4.49 -14.71 23.77
N PHE A 226 3.52 -15.12 22.94
CA PHE A 226 3.53 -14.82 21.50
C PHE A 226 3.39 -13.32 21.23
N ARG A 227 2.52 -12.62 21.97
CA ARG A 227 2.35 -11.16 21.87
C ARG A 227 3.64 -10.43 22.26
N ARG A 228 4.26 -10.78 23.38
CA ARG A 228 5.47 -10.08 23.88
C ARG A 228 6.71 -10.29 23.01
N ALA A 229 6.84 -11.46 22.40
CA ALA A 229 7.99 -11.79 21.54
C ALA A 229 7.88 -11.21 20.12
N PHE A 230 6.66 -10.97 19.62
CA PHE A 230 6.44 -10.54 18.23
C PHE A 230 5.92 -9.10 18.09
N ALA A 231 5.22 -8.53 19.07
CA ALA A 231 4.68 -7.16 18.96
C ALA A 231 5.76 -6.08 18.77
N SER A 232 6.92 -6.22 19.43
CA SER A 232 8.06 -5.31 19.28
C SER A 232 8.72 -5.36 17.89
N ARG A 233 8.41 -6.38 17.08
CA ARG A 233 8.86 -6.53 15.69
C ARG A 233 7.79 -6.16 14.66
N VAL A 234 6.55 -5.94 15.09
CA VAL A 234 5.36 -5.78 14.24
C VAL A 234 4.85 -4.34 14.22
N PHE A 235 5.10 -3.55 15.26
CA PHE A 235 4.62 -2.17 15.36
C PHE A 235 5.77 -1.15 15.41
N PRO A 236 5.58 0.06 14.85
CA PRO A 236 6.54 1.17 15.00
C PRO A 236 6.81 1.52 16.47
N PRO A 237 8.03 1.98 16.81
CA PRO A 237 8.43 2.26 18.21
C PRO A 237 7.47 3.20 18.95
N GLU A 238 6.92 4.19 18.23
CA GLU A 238 5.99 5.20 18.76
C GLU A 238 4.66 4.60 19.27
N ILE A 239 4.24 3.46 18.70
CA ILE A 239 3.03 2.74 19.14
C ILE A 239 3.36 1.85 20.34
N VAL A 240 4.57 1.27 20.37
CA VAL A 240 5.04 0.43 21.48
C VAL A 240 5.24 1.24 22.77
N GLU A 241 5.71 2.49 22.68
CA GLU A 241 5.81 3.40 23.84
C GLU A 241 4.44 3.71 24.46
N GLN A 242 3.39 3.87 23.65
CA GLN A 242 2.03 4.06 24.15
C GLN A 242 1.38 2.77 24.71
N MET A 243 1.92 1.60 24.37
CA MET A 243 1.48 0.29 24.89
C MET A 243 2.19 -0.14 26.17
N GLY A 244 3.24 0.58 26.59
CA GLY A 244 4.09 0.25 27.74
C GLY A 244 3.55 0.69 29.10
N GLU A 245 2.50 1.50 29.15
CA GLU A 245 1.83 1.91 30.39
C GLU A 245 0.39 1.41 30.44
N PHE A 246 0.18 0.10 30.67
CA PHE A 246 -0.96 -0.49 31.41
C PHE A 246 -0.64 -1.96 31.77
#